data_AF-A0AAV2R3Y2-F1
#
_entry.id   AF-A0AAV2R3Y2-F1
#
_cell.length_a   1.000
_cell.length_b   1.000
_cell.length_c   1.000
_cell.angle_alpha   90.00
_cell.angle_beta   90.00
_cell.angle_gamma   90.00
#
_symmetry.space_group_name_H-M   'P 1'
#
loop_
_entity.id
_entity.type
_entity.pdbx_description
1 polymer ?
#
loop_
_entity_poly.entity_id
_entity_poly.type
_entity_poly.pdbx_seq_one_letter_code
_entity_poly.pdbx_strand_id
1 'polypeptide(L)'
;ILPYWDWTSLYYADCFITNPYYVTKALMEDDCNVCESLVDIEQLSNTSQRVVSDDYLQNDMPFIVTDAMDDWPIMNTNDFWFDNITEMFLSEELRDVNPCELTSNLRLRTDDLRAFMRKIHNPDTHRWYGHWENCNKKATKVLRKLYERPYFIPNMVDLSQSNWVLISSEFSGKVYKEIDFDSELLWVAQIRGWSRIHLVPREPCDHFCPELHHTLSEGSIVVVTSSLWRFEYIPGEHTDNLAIGVGGFWN
;
A
#
# COMPACT_ATOMS: atom_id res chain seq x y z
N ILE A 1 -36.18 -30.09 19.10
CA ILE A 1 -35.72 -28.70 19.33
C ILE A 1 -34.28 -28.67 18.85
N LEU A 2 -34.00 -28.04 17.71
CA LEU A 2 -32.62 -27.83 17.30
C LEU A 2 -32.06 -26.68 18.15
N PRO A 3 -30.88 -26.84 18.74
CA PRO A 3 -30.28 -25.79 19.53
C PRO A 3 -29.91 -24.61 18.61
N TYR A 4 -30.43 -23.44 18.96
CA TYR A 4 -30.09 -22.18 18.32
C TYR A 4 -28.73 -21.75 18.85
N TRP A 5 -27.70 -21.86 18.01
CA TRP A 5 -26.38 -21.31 18.29
C TRP A 5 -26.20 -20.00 17.51
N ASP A 6 -25.98 -18.93 18.25
CA ASP A 6 -25.68 -17.62 17.71
C ASP A 6 -24.16 -17.53 17.45
N TRP A 7 -23.78 -17.64 16.18
CA TRP A 7 -22.40 -17.56 15.72
C TRP A 7 -21.94 -16.12 15.41
N THR A 8 -22.79 -15.11 15.67
CA THR A 8 -22.51 -13.72 15.28
C THR A 8 -21.21 -13.21 15.89
N SER A 9 -20.92 -13.56 17.15
CA SER A 9 -19.67 -13.17 17.82
C SER A 9 -18.43 -13.83 17.22
N LEU A 10 -18.55 -15.07 16.73
CA LEU A 10 -17.45 -15.83 16.14
C LEU A 10 -17.20 -15.44 14.67
N TYR A 11 -18.23 -14.94 13.99
CA TYR A 11 -18.11 -14.42 12.62
C TYR A 11 -17.23 -13.15 12.55
N TYR A 12 -17.22 -12.34 13.61
CA TYR A 12 -16.40 -11.13 13.70
C TYR A 12 -15.07 -11.35 14.41
N ALA A 13 -14.76 -12.57 14.86
CA ALA A 13 -13.48 -12.86 15.49
C ALA A 13 -12.39 -13.02 14.42
N ASP A 14 -11.28 -12.32 14.57
CA ASP A 14 -10.13 -12.43 13.65
C ASP A 14 -9.49 -13.83 13.68
N CYS A 15 -9.58 -14.50 14.83
CA CYS A 15 -9.05 -15.85 15.00
C CYS A 15 -10.00 -16.72 15.85
N PHE A 16 -10.39 -17.89 15.33
CA PHE A 16 -11.24 -18.85 16.05
C PHE A 16 -10.47 -19.66 17.11
N ILE A 17 -9.17 -19.87 16.90
CA ILE A 17 -8.29 -20.64 17.80
C ILE A 17 -7.01 -19.83 17.99
N THR A 18 -6.80 -19.32 19.20
CA THR A 18 -5.54 -18.65 19.54
C THR A 18 -4.39 -19.66 19.44
N ASN A 19 -3.32 -19.29 18.73
CA ASN A 19 -2.10 -20.09 18.68
C ASN A 19 -1.23 -19.76 19.90
N PRO A 20 -1.14 -20.61 20.94
CA PRO A 20 -0.36 -20.33 22.14
C PRO A 20 1.16 -20.34 21.89
N TYR A 21 1.59 -20.77 20.70
CA TYR A 21 2.99 -20.77 20.26
C TYR A 21 3.30 -19.63 19.29
N TYR A 22 2.33 -18.77 18.97
CA TYR A 22 2.59 -17.60 18.15
C TYR A 22 3.45 -16.62 18.95
N VAL A 23 4.68 -16.42 18.48
CA VAL A 23 5.60 -15.41 19.00
C VAL A 23 5.80 -14.43 17.85
N THR A 24 5.41 -13.17 18.04
CA THR A 24 5.80 -12.11 17.11
C THR A 24 7.32 -12.05 17.11
N LYS A 25 7.95 -12.44 16.00
CA LYS A 25 9.41 -12.41 15.88
C LYS A 25 9.83 -10.93 15.90
N ALA A 26 10.45 -10.50 17.00
CA ALA A 26 11.07 -9.19 17.07
C ALA A 26 12.33 -9.20 16.19
N LEU A 27 12.55 -8.11 15.45
CA LEU A 27 13.75 -7.90 14.65
C LEU A 27 14.98 -7.85 15.58
N MET A 28 16.00 -8.66 15.30
CA MET A 28 17.26 -8.70 16.05
C MET A 28 18.44 -8.23 15.18
N GLU A 29 19.56 -7.87 15.80
CA GLU A 29 20.78 -7.45 15.08
C GLU A 29 21.25 -8.51 14.06
N ASP A 30 21.14 -9.80 14.40
CA ASP A 30 21.52 -10.90 13.50
C ASP A 30 20.63 -10.98 12.23
N ASP A 31 19.40 -10.48 12.29
CA ASP A 31 18.50 -10.44 11.12
C ASP A 31 18.94 -9.33 10.13
N CYS A 32 19.74 -8.35 10.57
CA CYS A 32 20.19 -7.24 9.73
C CYS A 32 21.24 -7.66 8.68
N ASN A 33 21.86 -8.84 8.81
CA ASN A 33 22.89 -9.31 7.87
C ASN A 33 22.41 -9.39 6.41
N VAL A 34 21.10 -9.53 6.19
CA VAL A 34 20.50 -9.65 4.84
C VAL A 34 20.65 -8.38 4.00
N CYS A 35 20.73 -7.21 4.64
CA CYS A 35 20.73 -5.91 3.96
C CYS A 35 22.12 -5.25 3.88
N GLU A 36 23.15 -5.80 4.53
CA GLU A 36 24.47 -5.13 4.63
C GLU A 36 25.12 -4.85 3.26
N SER A 37 24.80 -5.69 2.27
CA SER A 37 25.33 -5.59 0.91
C SER A 37 24.38 -4.91 -0.07
N LEU A 38 23.20 -4.48 0.39
CA LEU A 38 22.26 -3.72 -0.44
C LEU A 38 22.87 -2.37 -0.81
N VAL A 39 22.67 -1.98 -2.08
CA VAL A 39 23.12 -0.68 -2.58
C VAL A 39 21.95 0.10 -3.16
N ASP A 40 21.01 -0.60 -3.80
CA ASP A 40 19.83 -0.03 -4.44
C ASP A 40 18.70 -1.07 -4.47
N ILE A 41 17.49 -0.65 -4.81
CA ILE A 41 16.33 -1.51 -4.96
C ILE A 41 16.38 -2.18 -6.34
N GLU A 42 16.45 -3.51 -6.36
CA GLU A 42 16.54 -4.25 -7.62
C GLU A 42 15.25 -4.13 -8.44
N GLN A 43 15.41 -3.95 -9.76
CA GLN A 43 14.31 -3.87 -10.71
C GLN A 43 14.22 -5.17 -11.51
N LEU A 44 13.04 -5.78 -11.47
CA LEU A 44 12.70 -7.01 -12.11
C LEU A 44 11.71 -6.78 -13.24
N SER A 45 11.71 -7.71 -14.18
CA SER A 45 10.71 -7.87 -15.23
C SER A 45 10.56 -9.36 -15.53
N ASN A 46 9.36 -9.79 -15.90
CA ASN A 46 9.02 -11.17 -16.23
C ASN A 46 9.54 -12.18 -15.20
N THR A 47 9.35 -11.86 -13.93
CA THR A 47 9.83 -12.68 -12.80
C THR A 47 8.84 -13.83 -12.51
N SER A 48 9.18 -14.72 -11.58
CA SER A 48 8.30 -15.80 -11.16
C SER A 48 7.99 -15.72 -9.67
N GLN A 49 6.84 -16.25 -9.27
CA GLN A 49 6.47 -16.38 -7.86
C GLN A 49 7.53 -17.11 -7.03
N ARG A 50 8.25 -18.07 -7.64
CA ARG A 50 9.31 -18.80 -6.95
C ARG A 50 10.51 -17.91 -6.64
N VAL A 51 11.00 -17.16 -7.63
CA VAL A 51 12.10 -16.21 -7.45
C VAL A 51 11.73 -15.17 -6.39
N VAL A 52 10.52 -14.60 -6.48
CA VAL A 52 10.03 -13.64 -5.48
C VAL A 52 9.98 -14.22 -4.07
N SER A 53 9.48 -15.45 -3.92
CA SER A 53 9.44 -16.14 -2.63
C SER A 53 10.83 -16.39 -2.06
N ASP A 54 11.67 -17.09 -2.82
CA ASP A 54 12.91 -17.70 -2.33
C ASP A 54 14.03 -16.65 -2.19
N ASP A 55 14.09 -15.71 -3.14
CA ASP A 55 15.22 -14.78 -3.22
C ASP A 55 14.90 -13.43 -2.55
N TYR A 56 13.63 -13.01 -2.54
CA TYR A 56 13.24 -11.68 -2.05
C TYR A 56 12.47 -11.71 -0.71
N LEU A 57 11.28 -12.32 -0.68
CA LEU A 57 10.41 -12.25 0.49
C LEU A 57 11.00 -12.95 1.72
N GLN A 58 11.62 -14.12 1.55
CA GLN A 58 12.26 -14.84 2.67
C GLN A 58 13.47 -14.12 3.26
N ASN A 59 14.08 -13.19 2.51
CA ASN A 59 15.27 -12.45 2.92
C ASN A 59 14.97 -10.97 3.21
N ASP A 60 13.70 -10.57 3.27
CA ASP A 60 13.28 -9.19 3.51
C ASP A 60 13.87 -8.18 2.51
N MET A 61 14.14 -8.63 1.28
CA MET A 61 14.76 -7.80 0.24
C MET A 61 13.68 -7.04 -0.54
N PRO A 62 13.72 -5.69 -0.55
CA PRO A 62 12.77 -4.92 -1.33
C PRO A 62 13.13 -4.98 -2.80
N PHE A 63 12.10 -4.95 -3.65
CA PHE A 63 12.27 -5.00 -5.10
C PHE A 63 11.16 -4.25 -5.83
N ILE A 64 11.40 -3.92 -7.09
CA ILE A 64 10.43 -3.31 -7.99
C ILE A 64 10.21 -4.24 -9.18
N VAL A 65 8.95 -4.42 -9.58
CA VAL A 65 8.60 -5.11 -10.83
C VAL A 65 8.02 -4.09 -11.80
N THR A 66 8.60 -4.02 -12.99
CA THR A 66 8.35 -2.94 -13.97
C THR A 66 7.24 -3.27 -14.97
N ASP A 67 6.87 -4.54 -15.13
CA ASP A 67 5.91 -5.05 -16.12
C ASP A 67 4.66 -5.69 -15.49
N ALA A 68 4.46 -5.46 -14.18
CA ALA A 68 3.42 -6.13 -13.40
C ALA A 68 1.98 -5.70 -13.72
N MET A 69 1.83 -4.52 -14.32
CA MET A 69 0.54 -3.89 -14.58
C MET A 69 0.19 -3.82 -16.07
N ASP A 70 1.00 -4.41 -16.95
CA ASP A 70 0.80 -4.35 -18.41
C ASP A 70 -0.59 -4.85 -18.83
N ASP A 71 -1.09 -5.89 -18.17
CA ASP A 71 -2.40 -6.49 -18.42
C ASP A 71 -3.55 -5.83 -17.63
N TRP A 72 -3.26 -4.89 -16.73
CA TRP A 72 -4.31 -4.31 -15.89
C TRP A 72 -5.23 -3.41 -16.72
N PRO A 73 -6.57 -3.56 -16.61
CA PRO A 73 -7.51 -2.75 -17.38
C PRO A 73 -7.34 -1.24 -17.18
N ILE A 74 -6.98 -0.81 -15.97
CA ILE A 74 -6.81 0.61 -15.62
C ILE A 74 -5.66 1.27 -16.40
N MET A 75 -4.61 0.50 -16.74
CA MET A 75 -3.46 0.99 -17.50
C MET A 75 -3.83 1.26 -18.97
N ASN A 76 -4.83 0.54 -19.48
CA ASN A 76 -5.27 0.60 -20.88
C ASN A 76 -6.33 1.68 -21.17
N THR A 77 -6.68 2.49 -20.18
CA THR A 77 -7.67 3.57 -20.33
C THR A 77 -7.04 4.93 -20.11
N ASN A 78 -7.21 5.87 -21.03
CA ASN A 78 -6.77 7.26 -20.83
C ASN A 78 -7.78 8.07 -19.99
N ASP A 79 -8.97 7.52 -19.77
CA ASP A 79 -10.10 8.21 -19.13
C ASP A 79 -10.09 8.07 -17.60
N PHE A 80 -9.21 7.25 -17.03
CA PHE A 80 -9.14 7.09 -15.58
C PHE A 80 -8.37 8.24 -14.93
N TRP A 81 -9.11 9.14 -14.26
CA TRP A 81 -8.59 10.29 -13.54
C TRP A 81 -9.11 10.35 -12.09
N PHE A 82 -8.83 11.45 -11.40
CA PHE A 82 -9.31 11.68 -10.02
C PHE A 82 -10.84 11.69 -9.89
N ASP A 83 -11.57 12.02 -10.96
CA ASP A 83 -13.04 12.01 -10.93
C ASP A 83 -13.59 10.60 -10.68
N ASN A 84 -12.99 9.57 -11.28
CA ASN A 84 -13.40 8.18 -11.03
C ASN A 84 -13.23 7.79 -9.55
N ILE A 85 -12.15 8.23 -8.91
CA ILE A 85 -11.89 7.98 -7.49
C ILE A 85 -12.87 8.79 -6.63
N THR A 86 -13.00 10.09 -6.89
CA THR A 86 -13.87 10.95 -6.08
C THR A 86 -15.34 10.54 -6.17
N GLU A 87 -15.86 10.25 -7.36
CA GLU A 87 -17.22 9.73 -7.57
C GLU A 87 -17.44 8.41 -6.82
N MET A 88 -16.47 7.50 -6.90
CA MET A 88 -16.49 6.22 -6.21
C MET A 88 -16.61 6.39 -4.69
N PHE A 89 -15.80 7.27 -4.08
CA PHE A 89 -15.82 7.54 -2.64
C PHE A 89 -16.98 8.45 -2.19
N LEU A 90 -17.58 9.22 -3.10
CA LEU A 90 -18.77 10.03 -2.81
C LEU A 90 -20.09 9.27 -2.97
N SER A 91 -20.07 8.08 -3.59
CA SER A 91 -21.22 7.21 -3.79
C SER A 91 -21.99 6.89 -2.49
N GLU A 92 -23.31 6.68 -2.58
CA GLU A 92 -24.14 6.37 -1.40
C GLU A 92 -23.71 5.06 -0.69
N GLU A 93 -23.07 4.12 -1.40
CA GLU A 93 -22.56 2.87 -0.82
C GLU A 93 -21.50 3.12 0.26
N LEU A 94 -20.68 4.17 0.09
CA LEU A 94 -19.60 4.58 0.98
C LEU A 94 -19.97 5.80 1.84
N ARG A 95 -21.27 6.01 2.08
CA ARG A 95 -21.74 7.17 2.86
C ARG A 95 -21.25 7.22 4.29
N ASP A 96 -21.33 6.09 4.97
CA ASP A 96 -20.99 5.97 6.39
C ASP A 96 -19.65 5.25 6.59
N VAL A 97 -18.78 5.29 5.57
CA VAL A 97 -17.46 4.66 5.61
C VAL A 97 -16.41 5.73 5.83
N ASN A 98 -15.66 5.59 6.91
CA ASN A 98 -14.52 6.45 7.24
C ASN A 98 -13.22 5.67 6.98
N PRO A 99 -12.14 6.39 6.61
CA PRO A 99 -10.81 5.79 6.54
C PRO A 99 -10.29 5.49 7.96
N CYS A 100 -9.30 4.60 8.06
CA CYS A 100 -8.59 4.40 9.32
C CYS A 100 -7.60 5.54 9.59
N GLU A 101 -6.93 6.00 8.54
CA GLU A 101 -6.05 7.16 8.58
C GLU A 101 -6.26 8.01 7.32
N LEU A 102 -6.30 9.34 7.48
CA LEU A 102 -6.28 10.29 6.37
C LEU A 102 -5.21 11.34 6.61
N THR A 103 -4.24 11.44 5.71
CA THR A 103 -3.23 12.50 5.74
C THR A 103 -3.33 13.36 4.48
N SER A 104 -3.33 14.68 4.65
CA SER A 104 -3.36 15.64 3.54
C SER A 104 -2.75 16.98 3.97
N ASN A 105 -2.24 17.76 3.01
CA ASN A 105 -1.91 19.17 3.25
C ASN A 105 -3.14 20.10 3.29
N LEU A 106 -4.31 19.60 2.89
CA LEU A 106 -5.53 20.38 2.94
C LEU A 106 -6.04 20.47 4.38
N ARG A 107 -6.40 21.69 4.81
CA ARG A 107 -7.10 21.88 6.09
C ARG A 107 -8.49 21.26 6.01
N LEU A 108 -8.69 20.20 6.78
CA LEU A 108 -9.94 19.45 6.92
C LEU A 108 -10.38 19.44 8.38
N ARG A 109 -11.66 19.18 8.62
CA ARG A 109 -12.11 18.74 9.96
C ARG A 109 -11.75 17.25 10.03
N THR A 110 -11.10 16.83 11.11
CA THR A 110 -10.45 15.52 11.33
C THR A 110 -11.11 14.35 10.60
N ASP A 111 -10.29 13.60 9.85
CA ASP A 111 -10.56 12.32 9.16
C ASP A 111 -11.81 12.25 8.24
N ASP A 112 -12.34 13.41 7.83
CA ASP A 112 -13.48 13.46 6.92
C ASP A 112 -13.04 13.27 5.46
N LEU A 113 -12.94 12.00 5.04
CA LEU A 113 -12.61 11.61 3.66
C LEU A 113 -13.60 12.20 2.66
N ARG A 114 -14.88 12.30 3.00
CA ARG A 114 -15.87 12.90 2.09
C ARG A 114 -15.64 14.40 1.91
N ALA A 115 -15.29 15.12 2.98
CA ALA A 115 -14.90 16.53 2.86
C ALA A 115 -13.63 16.69 2.03
N PHE A 116 -12.66 15.80 2.18
CA PHE A 116 -11.48 15.77 1.32
C PHE A 116 -11.88 15.57 -0.15
N MET A 117 -12.67 14.54 -0.46
CA MET A 117 -13.13 14.23 -1.82
C MET A 117 -13.88 15.41 -2.45
N ARG A 118 -14.81 16.05 -1.72
CA ARG A 118 -15.52 17.25 -2.22
C ARG A 118 -14.59 18.42 -2.51
N LYS A 119 -13.51 18.55 -1.73
CA LYS A 119 -12.55 19.65 -1.88
C LYS A 119 -11.69 19.44 -3.11
N ILE A 120 -11.19 18.23 -3.33
CA ILE A 120 -10.36 17.91 -4.50
C ILE A 120 -11.17 17.79 -5.80
N HIS A 121 -12.47 17.48 -5.72
CA HIS A 121 -13.38 17.53 -6.87
C HIS A 121 -13.66 18.97 -7.35
N ASN A 122 -13.35 19.99 -6.55
CA ASN A 122 -13.38 21.37 -7.02
C ASN A 122 -12.13 21.64 -7.88
N PRO A 123 -12.29 22.00 -9.17
CA PRO A 123 -11.17 22.25 -10.08
C PRO A 123 -10.26 23.41 -9.66
N ASP A 124 -10.73 24.33 -8.80
CA ASP A 124 -9.92 25.42 -8.27
C ASP A 124 -8.92 24.97 -7.17
N THR A 125 -9.02 23.72 -6.71
CA THR A 125 -8.15 23.17 -5.67
C THR A 125 -6.89 22.62 -6.32
N HIS A 126 -5.78 23.34 -6.18
CA HIS A 126 -4.48 22.96 -6.73
C HIS A 126 -3.46 22.66 -5.63
N ARG A 127 -2.35 22.02 -6.00
CA ARG A 127 -1.17 21.78 -5.15
C ARG A 127 -1.53 21.02 -3.87
N TRP A 128 -2.21 19.90 -4.03
CA TRP A 128 -2.68 19.08 -2.91
C TRP A 128 -2.17 17.65 -3.02
N TYR A 129 -2.00 17.02 -1.87
CA TYR A 129 -1.86 15.58 -1.75
C TYR A 129 -2.85 15.05 -0.73
N GLY A 130 -3.20 13.79 -0.86
CA GLY A 130 -3.85 13.03 0.18
C GLY A 130 -3.51 11.57 0.06
N HIS A 131 -3.33 10.92 1.20
CA HIS A 131 -3.40 9.47 1.26
C HIS A 131 -4.34 9.03 2.36
N TRP A 132 -4.88 7.84 2.22
CA TRP A 132 -5.68 7.22 3.28
C TRP A 132 -5.64 5.71 3.23
N GLU A 133 -5.88 5.10 4.38
CA GLU A 133 -6.10 3.67 4.51
C GLU A 133 -7.60 3.35 4.49
N ASN A 134 -8.02 2.44 3.62
CA ASN A 134 -9.32 1.80 3.69
C ASN A 134 -9.23 0.53 4.54
N CYS A 135 -9.74 0.60 5.76
CA CYS A 135 -9.89 -0.57 6.64
C CYS A 135 -11.32 -1.13 6.66
N ASN A 136 -12.29 -0.42 6.08
CA ASN A 136 -13.65 -0.92 5.94
C ASN A 136 -13.81 -1.80 4.70
N LYS A 137 -14.32 -3.03 4.89
CA LYS A 137 -14.55 -4.01 3.82
C LYS A 137 -15.27 -3.45 2.57
N LYS A 138 -16.21 -2.51 2.74
CA LYS A 138 -16.92 -1.89 1.61
C LYS A 138 -15.97 -1.03 0.76
N ALA A 139 -15.21 -0.14 1.39
CA ALA A 139 -14.24 0.71 0.69
C ALA A 139 -13.14 -0.14 0.04
N THR A 140 -12.60 -1.13 0.77
CA THR A 140 -11.60 -2.06 0.23
C THR A 140 -12.12 -2.77 -1.02
N LYS A 141 -13.35 -3.29 -1.01
CA LYS A 141 -13.96 -4.00 -2.14
C LYS A 141 -14.16 -3.10 -3.35
N VAL A 142 -14.51 -1.85 -3.10
CA VAL A 142 -14.70 -0.85 -4.15
C VAL A 142 -13.35 -0.52 -4.81
N LEU A 143 -12.28 -0.34 -4.03
CA LEU A 143 -10.93 -0.11 -4.55
C LEU A 143 -10.34 -1.32 -5.28
N ARG A 144 -10.65 -2.55 -4.84
CA ARG A 144 -10.23 -3.82 -5.50
C ARG A 144 -10.70 -3.96 -6.95
N LYS A 145 -11.58 -3.09 -7.43
CA LYS A 145 -11.96 -3.03 -8.85
C LYS A 145 -10.90 -2.34 -9.72
N LEU A 146 -9.95 -1.62 -9.11
CA LEU A 146 -8.97 -0.79 -9.80
C LEU A 146 -7.60 -1.46 -9.96
N TYR A 147 -7.37 -2.56 -9.24
CA TYR A 147 -6.12 -3.28 -9.27
C TYR A 147 -6.37 -4.78 -9.30
N GLU A 148 -5.42 -5.52 -9.84
CA GLU A 148 -5.44 -6.98 -9.83
C GLU A 148 -4.34 -7.51 -8.92
N ARG A 149 -4.35 -8.81 -8.64
CA ARG A 149 -3.20 -9.44 -7.95
C ARG A 149 -2.03 -9.46 -8.92
N PRO A 150 -0.88 -8.84 -8.61
CA PRO A 150 0.28 -8.90 -9.52
C PRO A 150 0.72 -10.35 -9.74
N TYR A 151 1.08 -10.71 -10.98
CA TYR A 151 1.35 -12.11 -11.38
C TYR A 151 2.47 -12.76 -10.55
N PHE A 152 3.41 -11.94 -10.08
CA PHE A 152 4.61 -12.36 -9.36
C PHE A 152 4.37 -12.56 -7.86
N ILE A 153 3.23 -12.11 -7.30
CA ILE A 153 2.94 -12.26 -5.87
C ILE A 153 2.59 -13.73 -5.59
N PRO A 154 3.43 -14.46 -4.80
CA PRO A 154 3.30 -15.91 -4.63
C PRO A 154 1.99 -16.29 -3.95
N ASN A 155 1.42 -17.46 -4.28
CA ASN A 155 0.14 -17.91 -3.72
C ASN A 155 0.10 -18.04 -2.19
N MET A 156 1.25 -18.16 -1.52
CA MET A 156 1.34 -18.17 -0.05
C MET A 156 1.03 -16.80 0.58
N VAL A 157 1.07 -15.72 -0.21
CA VAL A 157 0.72 -14.37 0.23
C VAL A 157 -0.80 -14.17 0.14
N ASP A 158 -1.44 -14.04 1.28
CA ASP A 158 -2.82 -13.61 1.41
C ASP A 158 -2.90 -12.07 1.43
N LEU A 159 -3.69 -11.50 0.53
CA LEU A 159 -3.85 -10.04 0.47
C LEU A 159 -4.72 -9.55 1.64
N SER A 160 -4.22 -8.55 2.35
CA SER A 160 -4.90 -7.88 3.45
C SER A 160 -6.23 -7.27 3.02
N GLN A 161 -7.09 -7.04 4.01
CA GLN A 161 -8.31 -6.25 3.85
C GLN A 161 -8.04 -4.74 3.89
N SER A 162 -6.84 -4.31 4.28
CA SER A 162 -6.40 -2.92 4.18
C SER A 162 -5.76 -2.63 2.83
N ASN A 163 -6.17 -1.52 2.23
CA ASN A 163 -5.50 -0.94 1.07
C ASN A 163 -5.44 0.58 1.17
N TRP A 164 -4.42 1.16 0.55
CA TRP A 164 -4.12 2.58 0.60
C TRP A 164 -4.35 3.20 -0.77
N VAL A 165 -4.79 4.46 -0.77
CA VAL A 165 -4.81 5.29 -1.97
C VAL A 165 -3.91 6.48 -1.71
N LEU A 166 -2.99 6.74 -2.64
CA LEU A 166 -2.05 7.84 -2.59
C LEU A 166 -2.31 8.70 -3.83
N ILE A 167 -2.76 9.94 -3.64
CA ILE A 167 -3.10 10.84 -4.74
C ILE A 167 -2.56 12.24 -4.52
N SER A 168 -2.20 12.90 -5.61
CA SER A 168 -1.81 14.30 -5.59
C SER A 168 -2.03 14.96 -6.94
N SER A 169 -2.31 16.27 -6.94
CA SER A 169 -2.35 17.08 -8.15
C SER A 169 -1.49 18.34 -7.97
N GLU A 170 -0.55 18.52 -8.91
CA GLU A 170 0.40 19.64 -8.94
C GLU A 170 1.13 19.89 -7.61
N PHE A 171 1.27 18.86 -6.79
CA PHE A 171 1.90 18.98 -5.48
C PHE A 171 3.42 19.04 -5.63
N SER A 172 4.07 19.75 -4.70
CA SER A 172 5.53 19.77 -4.58
C SER A 172 5.87 19.68 -3.11
N GLY A 173 6.31 18.49 -2.70
CA GLY A 173 6.70 18.17 -1.33
C GLY A 173 8.22 18.00 -1.22
N LYS A 174 8.77 18.38 -0.07
CA LYS A 174 10.18 18.11 0.30
C LYS A 174 10.32 17.12 1.45
N VAL A 175 9.20 16.72 2.04
CA VAL A 175 9.15 15.86 3.22
C VAL A 175 8.46 14.58 2.81
N TYR A 176 9.14 13.47 3.04
CA TYR A 176 8.61 12.12 2.85
C TYR A 176 7.35 11.89 3.70
N LYS A 177 6.43 11.11 3.14
CA LYS A 177 5.16 10.71 3.75
C LYS A 177 5.25 9.22 4.04
N GLU A 178 5.21 8.86 5.30
CA GLU A 178 5.23 7.48 5.73
C GLU A 178 3.86 6.84 5.47
N ILE A 179 3.87 5.60 4.98
CA ILE A 179 2.70 4.72 5.01
C ILE A 179 2.95 3.76 6.17
N ASP A 180 2.16 3.88 7.23
CA ASP A 180 2.20 2.92 8.32
C ASP A 180 1.33 1.71 7.94
N PHE A 181 1.89 0.51 8.06
CA PHE A 181 1.22 -0.73 7.70
C PHE A 181 1.61 -1.86 8.65
N ASP A 182 0.59 -2.50 9.22
CA ASP A 182 0.75 -3.63 10.14
C ASP A 182 0.84 -5.00 9.42
N SER A 183 0.66 -5.01 8.09
CA SER A 183 0.80 -6.23 7.29
C SER A 183 2.26 -6.63 7.10
N GLU A 184 2.54 -7.91 6.88
CA GLU A 184 3.92 -8.41 6.73
C GLU A 184 4.59 -7.88 5.45
N LEU A 185 3.82 -7.61 4.40
CA LEU A 185 4.28 -6.85 3.22
C LEU A 185 3.32 -5.75 2.88
N LEU A 186 3.86 -4.78 2.17
CA LEU A 186 3.12 -3.79 1.39
C LEU A 186 3.65 -3.86 -0.03
N TRP A 187 2.74 -3.90 -1.00
CA TRP A 187 3.10 -3.56 -2.37
C TRP A 187 2.40 -2.26 -2.78
N VAL A 188 3.12 -1.37 -3.45
CA VAL A 188 2.62 -0.08 -3.92
C VAL A 188 2.76 -0.02 -5.43
N ALA A 189 1.62 0.11 -6.10
CA ALA A 189 1.49 0.18 -7.55
C ALA A 189 1.35 1.63 -8.00
N GLN A 190 2.26 2.12 -8.84
CA GLN A 190 2.20 3.46 -9.42
C GLN A 190 1.36 3.44 -10.71
N ILE A 191 0.12 3.91 -10.62
CA ILE A 191 -0.86 3.86 -11.71
C ILE A 191 -0.73 5.06 -12.63
N ARG A 192 -0.45 6.25 -12.08
CA ARG A 192 -0.23 7.48 -12.85
C ARG A 192 0.92 8.29 -12.31
N GLY A 193 1.72 8.86 -13.20
CA GLY A 193 2.82 9.74 -12.82
C GLY A 193 3.97 8.95 -12.19
N TRP A 194 4.58 9.49 -11.15
CA TRP A 194 5.73 8.88 -10.50
C TRP A 194 5.81 9.31 -9.03
N SER A 195 6.51 8.53 -8.21
CA SER A 195 6.78 8.90 -6.81
C SER A 195 8.25 8.65 -6.49
N ARG A 196 8.88 9.54 -5.71
CA ARG A 196 10.13 9.18 -5.04
C ARG A 196 9.78 8.33 -3.83
N ILE A 197 10.37 7.15 -3.74
CA ILE A 197 10.22 6.26 -2.60
C ILE A 197 11.50 6.27 -1.77
N HIS A 198 11.34 6.04 -0.48
CA HIS A 198 12.39 5.98 0.51
C HIS A 198 12.09 4.83 1.46
N LEU A 199 13.00 3.85 1.51
CA LEU A 199 12.90 2.73 2.43
C LEU A 199 13.88 2.94 3.56
N VAL A 200 13.34 3.02 4.78
CA VAL A 200 14.13 3.26 5.99
C VAL A 200 14.19 1.96 6.80
N PRO A 201 15.38 1.44 7.12
CA PRO A 201 15.50 0.29 8.00
C PRO A 201 14.91 0.58 9.39
N ARG A 202 14.31 -0.44 10.01
CA ARG A 202 13.81 -0.40 11.39
C ARG A 202 14.92 -0.70 12.38
N GLU A 203 14.84 -0.15 13.58
CA GLU A 203 15.73 -0.54 14.69
C GLU A 203 15.61 -2.05 14.97
N PRO A 204 16.73 -2.76 15.23
CA PRO A 204 18.10 -2.27 15.38
C PRO A 204 18.91 -2.17 14.07
N CYS A 205 18.30 -2.45 12.92
CA CYS A 205 18.98 -2.50 11.63
C CYS A 205 19.29 -1.14 11.00
N ASP A 206 18.87 -0.05 11.63
CA ASP A 206 19.12 1.33 11.19
C ASP A 206 20.61 1.72 11.14
N HIS A 207 21.46 1.02 11.88
CA HIS A 207 22.91 1.20 11.87
C HIS A 207 23.65 0.25 10.91
N PHE A 208 22.97 -0.78 10.39
CA PHE A 208 23.58 -1.86 9.59
C PHE A 208 23.14 -1.80 8.12
N CYS A 209 21.86 -1.55 7.88
CA CYS A 209 21.31 -1.39 6.54
C CYS A 209 21.48 0.05 6.05
N PRO A 210 21.70 0.27 4.75
CA PRO A 210 21.55 1.58 4.16
C PRO A 210 20.06 1.96 4.01
N GLU A 211 19.79 3.26 4.05
CA GLU A 211 18.54 3.81 3.50
C GLU A 211 18.53 3.67 1.98
N LEU A 212 17.39 3.27 1.41
CA LEU A 212 17.25 3.07 -0.03
C LEU A 212 16.32 4.11 -0.64
N HIS A 213 16.70 4.66 -1.79
CA HIS A 213 15.90 5.64 -2.51
C HIS A 213 15.71 5.22 -3.96
N HIS A 214 14.50 5.35 -4.47
CA HIS A 214 14.26 5.13 -5.90
C HIS A 214 13.10 5.99 -6.41
N THR A 215 12.95 6.09 -7.73
CA THR A 215 11.79 6.68 -8.39
C THR A 215 10.91 5.56 -8.92
N LEU A 216 9.73 5.42 -8.33
CA LEU A 216 8.70 4.51 -8.80
C LEU A 216 7.93 5.17 -9.94
N SER A 217 8.11 4.65 -11.15
CA SER A 217 7.43 5.12 -12.37
C SER A 217 6.10 4.43 -12.61
N GLU A 218 5.24 5.08 -13.38
CA GLU A 218 4.00 4.49 -13.92
C GLU A 218 4.24 3.10 -14.52
N GLY A 219 3.36 2.13 -14.21
CA GLY A 219 3.49 0.73 -14.64
C GLY A 219 4.28 -0.15 -13.67
N SER A 220 5.01 0.45 -12.72
CA SER A 220 5.85 -0.28 -11.77
C SER A 220 5.17 -0.51 -10.42
N ILE A 221 5.53 -1.61 -9.76
CA ILE A 221 5.10 -1.97 -8.41
C ILE A 221 6.34 -2.18 -7.54
N VAL A 222 6.44 -1.49 -6.41
CA VAL A 222 7.43 -1.79 -5.36
C VAL A 222 6.83 -2.75 -4.35
N VAL A 223 7.62 -3.69 -3.84
CA VAL A 223 7.28 -4.57 -2.73
C VAL A 223 8.28 -4.41 -1.62
N VAL A 224 7.76 -4.30 -0.40
CA VAL A 224 8.53 -4.08 0.82
C VAL A 224 7.95 -4.91 1.96
N THR A 225 8.81 -5.49 2.80
CA THR A 225 8.41 -6.23 4.00
C THR A 225 8.44 -5.32 5.23
N SER A 226 7.46 -5.44 6.12
CA SER A 226 7.36 -4.60 7.33
C SER A 226 8.33 -5.01 8.44
N SER A 227 8.86 -6.23 8.36
CA SER A 227 9.86 -6.78 9.30
C SER A 227 11.09 -5.89 9.39
N LEU A 228 11.67 -5.49 8.24
CA LEU A 228 12.93 -4.76 8.17
C LEU A 228 12.76 -3.30 7.77
N TRP A 229 11.74 -2.96 6.98
CA TRP A 229 11.66 -1.65 6.32
C TRP A 229 10.41 -0.85 6.73
N ARG A 230 10.58 0.46 6.73
CA ARG A 230 9.50 1.46 6.70
C ARG A 230 9.44 2.05 5.30
N PHE A 231 8.22 2.30 4.82
CA PHE A 231 8.00 2.84 3.48
C PHE A 231 7.57 4.30 3.58
N GLU A 232 8.33 5.17 2.92
CA GLU A 232 7.96 6.56 2.75
C GLU A 232 7.98 6.96 1.28
N TYR A 233 7.20 7.98 0.92
CA TYR A 233 7.15 8.48 -0.45
C TYR A 233 6.97 10.00 -0.54
N ILE A 234 7.34 10.57 -1.68
CA ILE A 234 7.00 11.92 -2.11
C ILE A 234 6.35 11.80 -3.48
N PRO A 235 5.10 12.27 -3.67
CA PRO A 235 4.48 12.32 -4.99
C PRO A 235 5.32 13.14 -5.96
N GLY A 236 5.34 12.73 -7.22
CA GLY A 236 6.05 13.40 -8.30
C GLY A 236 5.70 14.88 -8.40
N GLU A 237 6.72 15.73 -8.47
CA GLU A 237 6.52 17.17 -8.49
C GLU A 237 5.79 17.61 -9.76
N HIS A 238 4.84 18.54 -9.61
CA HIS A 238 4.13 19.17 -10.73
C HIS A 238 3.40 18.20 -11.68
N THR A 239 3.03 17.03 -11.18
CA THR A 239 2.29 16.01 -11.93
C THR A 239 1.05 15.58 -11.16
N ASP A 240 0.09 15.02 -11.88
CA ASP A 240 -0.99 14.25 -11.29
C ASP A 240 -0.47 12.85 -10.99
N ASN A 241 -0.57 12.43 -9.73
CA ASN A 241 -0.08 11.13 -9.28
C ASN A 241 -1.21 10.33 -8.65
N LEU A 242 -1.20 9.03 -8.96
CA LEU A 242 -2.05 8.03 -8.33
C LEU A 242 -1.22 6.76 -8.10
N ALA A 243 -1.19 6.32 -6.86
CA ALA A 243 -0.70 5.01 -6.49
C ALA A 243 -1.69 4.30 -5.56
N ILE A 244 -1.67 2.96 -5.61
CA ILE A 244 -2.46 2.10 -4.73
C ILE A 244 -1.52 1.22 -3.94
N GLY A 245 -1.65 1.22 -2.62
CA GLY A 245 -0.94 0.30 -1.73
C GLY A 245 -1.85 -0.84 -1.29
N VAL A 246 -1.33 -2.05 -1.15
CA VAL A 246 -2.09 -3.19 -0.61
C VAL A 246 -1.19 -4.02 0.28
N GLY A 247 -1.71 -4.35 1.46
CA GLY A 247 -1.00 -5.16 2.44
C GLY A 247 -1.10 -6.64 2.12
N GLY A 248 -0.20 -7.45 2.65
CA GLY A 248 -0.26 -8.90 2.57
C GLY A 248 0.35 -9.60 3.78
N PHE A 249 -0.08 -10.83 4.01
CA PHE A 249 0.43 -11.74 5.03
C PHE A 249 0.85 -13.03 4.36
N TRP A 250 1.94 -13.67 4.78
CA TRP A 250 2.35 -14.98 4.30
C TRP A 250 2.74 -15.89 5.47
N ASN A 251 2.32 -17.15 5.38
CA ASN A 251 2.65 -18.19 6.36
C ASN A 251 3.73 -19.13 5.83
#